data_AF-A0A938WA25-F1
#
_entry.id   AF-A0A938WA25-F1
#
_cell.length_a   1.000
_cell.length_b   1.000
_cell.length_c   1.000
_cell.angle_alpha   90.00
_cell.angle_beta   90.00
_cell.angle_gamma   90.00
#
_symmetry.space_group_name_H-M   'P 1'
#
loop_
_entity.id
_entity.type
_entity.pdbx_description
1 polymer ?
#
loop_
_entity_poly.entity_id
_entity_poly.type
_entity_poly.pdbx_seq_one_letter_code
_entity_poly.pdbx_strand_id
1 'polypeptide(L)'
;MDRWASALGVDDRALLLARDLTRGAQARATADFYRLNWIGEGDHQHDAHFQALLAHYGTSAYALTLEPDPQERQRWAALAHCPAGSLGRGLWDFYQQRGFRLPGEPGAGNAALAHHDWVHLVAGYDTTPIGELEVTAFMAAASRAPGAMLGFLGAVSIYETGLLQSVVLQQAYPQTLEDPVNRERLVQAIRRGHRCPVDPLLGVDYFRLAAVPLEAVRAAWGLEAAEPSA
;
A
#
# COMPACT_ATOMS: atom_id res chain seq x y z
N MET A 1 1.70 3.81 27.02
CA MET A 1 1.64 4.36 25.65
C MET A 1 0.78 5.62 25.64
N ASP A 2 -0.52 5.52 25.92
CA ASP A 2 -1.49 6.62 25.80
C ASP A 2 -1.12 7.90 26.57
N ARG A 3 -0.58 7.75 27.78
CA ARG A 3 -0.08 8.89 28.58
C ARG A 3 1.05 9.65 27.87
N TRP A 4 1.97 8.95 27.20
CA TRP A 4 3.07 9.56 26.48
C TRP A 4 2.61 10.21 25.17
N ALA A 5 1.74 9.54 24.42
CA ALA A 5 1.13 10.10 23.23
C ALA A 5 0.41 11.42 23.53
N SER A 6 -0.43 11.42 24.58
CA SER A 6 -1.10 12.64 25.06
C SER A 6 -0.13 13.73 25.49
N ALA A 7 0.92 13.39 26.25
CA ALA A 7 1.93 14.35 26.68
C ALA A 7 2.75 14.94 25.52
N LEU A 8 2.91 14.20 24.43
CA LEU A 8 3.61 14.62 23.22
C LEU A 8 2.67 15.25 22.17
N GLY A 9 1.37 15.34 22.44
CA GLY A 9 0.38 15.86 21.48
C GLY A 9 0.21 14.99 20.24
N VAL A 10 0.52 13.69 20.32
CA VAL A 10 0.38 12.75 19.21
C VAL A 10 -1.01 12.14 19.24
N ASP A 11 -1.81 12.44 18.22
CA ASP A 11 -3.11 11.83 17.95
C ASP A 11 -3.06 11.17 16.56
N ASP A 12 -2.79 9.86 16.54
CA ASP A 12 -2.62 9.09 15.31
C ASP A 12 -3.27 7.71 15.44
N ARG A 13 -3.89 7.23 14.36
CA ARG A 13 -4.56 5.91 14.30
C ARG A 13 -3.58 4.76 14.56
N ALA A 14 -2.29 4.95 14.27
CA ALA A 14 -1.23 4.00 14.57
C ALA A 14 -1.13 3.63 16.06
N LEU A 15 -1.56 4.51 16.97
CA LEU A 15 -1.62 4.22 18.41
C LEU A 15 -2.61 3.09 18.73
N LEU A 16 -3.70 2.98 17.97
CA LEU A 16 -4.67 1.89 18.13
C LEU A 16 -4.05 0.54 17.79
N LEU A 17 -3.33 0.48 16.67
CA LEU A 17 -2.61 -0.71 16.24
C LEU A 17 -1.59 -1.15 17.29
N ALA A 18 -0.73 -0.23 17.72
CA ALA A 18 0.29 -0.53 18.72
C ALA A 18 -0.35 -1.04 20.02
N ARG A 19 -1.42 -0.40 20.49
CA ARG A 19 -2.11 -0.80 21.72
C ARG A 19 -2.69 -2.20 21.61
N ASP A 20 -3.36 -2.50 20.51
CA ASP A 20 -4.05 -3.77 20.36
C ASP A 20 -3.04 -4.92 20.16
N LEU A 21 -1.93 -4.68 19.45
CA LEU A 21 -0.81 -5.63 19.37
C LEU A 21 -0.18 -5.91 20.74
N THR A 22 0.08 -4.88 21.57
CA THR A 22 0.65 -5.08 22.92
C THR A 22 -0.27 -5.84 23.88
N ARG A 23 -1.59 -5.87 23.60
CA ARG A 23 -2.58 -6.61 24.38
C ARG A 23 -2.86 -8.01 23.83
N GLY A 24 -2.13 -8.44 22.79
CA GLY A 24 -2.38 -9.73 22.12
C GLY A 24 -3.69 -9.77 21.32
N ALA A 25 -4.31 -8.62 21.03
CA ALA A 25 -5.59 -8.54 20.33
C ALA A 25 -5.41 -8.55 18.80
N GLN A 26 -4.70 -9.55 18.28
CA GLN A 26 -4.26 -9.61 16.87
C GLN A 26 -5.41 -9.51 15.86
N ALA A 27 -6.51 -10.23 16.05
CA ALA A 27 -7.65 -10.18 15.12
C ALA A 27 -8.27 -8.77 15.01
N ARG A 28 -8.34 -8.05 16.15
CA ARG A 28 -8.81 -6.66 16.17
C ARG A 28 -7.80 -5.74 15.51
N ALA A 29 -6.51 -5.91 15.82
CA ALA A 29 -5.43 -5.14 15.22
C ALA A 29 -5.40 -5.30 13.70
N THR A 30 -5.61 -6.51 13.16
CA THR A 30 -5.73 -6.76 11.71
C THR A 30 -6.97 -6.08 11.12
N ALA A 31 -8.14 -6.21 11.75
CA ALA A 31 -9.36 -5.56 11.26
C ALA A 31 -9.22 -4.04 11.23
N ASP A 32 -8.68 -3.45 12.29
CA ASP A 32 -8.45 -2.01 12.37
C ASP A 32 -7.35 -1.54 11.43
N PHE A 33 -6.30 -2.34 11.20
CA PHE A 33 -5.31 -2.06 10.15
C PHE A 33 -6.00 -1.84 8.81
N TYR A 34 -6.76 -2.81 8.28
CA TYR A 34 -7.40 -2.63 6.98
C TYR A 34 -8.46 -1.51 6.97
N ARG A 35 -9.27 -1.41 8.01
CA ARG A 35 -10.37 -0.42 8.11
C ARG A 35 -9.89 1.02 8.20
N LEU A 36 -8.80 1.26 8.92
CA LEU A 36 -8.28 2.59 9.23
C LEU A 36 -7.11 3.02 8.34
N ASN A 37 -6.58 2.11 7.53
CA ASN A 37 -5.53 2.37 6.55
C ASN A 37 -6.10 3.05 5.29
N TRP A 38 -5.24 3.49 4.37
CA TRP A 38 -5.61 4.06 3.08
C TRP A 38 -6.54 3.14 2.28
N ILE A 39 -6.43 1.82 2.51
CA ILE A 39 -7.25 0.79 1.90
C ILE A 39 -8.71 1.01 2.28
N GLY A 40 -9.03 1.02 3.58
CA GLY A 40 -10.38 1.30 4.04
C GLY A 40 -10.86 2.69 3.65
N GLU A 41 -9.98 3.70 3.61
CA GLU A 41 -10.35 5.05 3.15
C GLU A 41 -10.71 5.10 1.66
N GLY A 42 -10.11 4.22 0.85
CA GLY A 42 -10.43 4.05 -0.57
C GLY A 42 -11.70 3.24 -0.83
N ASP A 43 -12.16 2.44 0.13
CA ASP A 43 -13.42 1.70 0.04
C ASP A 43 -14.65 2.56 0.38
N HIS A 44 -15.78 2.24 -0.25
CA HIS A 44 -17.06 2.85 0.08
C HIS A 44 -17.65 2.25 1.36
N GLN A 45 -17.01 2.48 2.51
CA GLN A 45 -17.40 1.84 3.78
C GLN A 45 -18.86 2.07 4.19
N HIS A 46 -19.53 3.13 3.73
CA HIS A 46 -20.93 3.39 4.06
C HIS A 46 -21.92 2.77 3.06
N ASP A 47 -21.43 2.20 1.97
CA ASP A 47 -22.26 1.53 0.98
C ASP A 47 -22.86 0.23 1.54
N ALA A 48 -24.15 0.01 1.25
CA ALA A 48 -24.88 -1.13 1.79
C ALA A 48 -24.37 -2.48 1.26
N HIS A 49 -23.90 -2.51 0.01
CA HIS A 49 -23.32 -3.71 -0.58
C HIS A 49 -21.95 -4.02 0.03
N PHE A 50 -21.09 -3.01 0.22
CA PHE A 50 -19.84 -3.20 0.96
C PHE A 50 -20.08 -3.71 2.39
N GLN A 51 -21.06 -3.16 3.11
CA GLN A 51 -21.42 -3.62 4.45
C GLN A 51 -21.91 -5.08 4.48
N ALA A 52 -22.64 -5.52 3.45
CA ALA A 52 -23.04 -6.91 3.32
C ALA A 52 -21.83 -7.84 3.08
N LEU A 53 -20.88 -7.43 2.23
CA LEU A 53 -19.63 -8.16 2.02
C LEU A 53 -18.80 -8.25 3.31
N LEU A 54 -18.66 -7.15 4.04
CA LEU A 54 -17.95 -7.11 5.32
C LEU A 54 -18.60 -8.03 6.36
N ALA A 55 -19.94 -8.06 6.43
CA ALA A 55 -20.67 -8.96 7.32
C ALA A 55 -20.48 -10.44 6.97
N HIS A 56 -20.32 -10.77 5.68
CA HIS A 56 -20.17 -12.15 5.22
C HIS A 56 -18.72 -12.65 5.26
N TYR A 57 -17.77 -11.84 4.82
CA TYR A 57 -16.36 -12.21 4.61
C TYR A 57 -15.38 -11.62 5.63
N GLY A 58 -15.85 -10.74 6.53
CA GLY A 58 -15.01 -10.08 7.51
C GLY A 58 -13.93 -9.21 6.88
N THR A 59 -12.75 -9.15 7.52
CA THR A 59 -11.66 -8.25 7.14
C THR A 59 -11.19 -8.41 5.69
N SER A 60 -11.35 -9.59 5.08
CA SER A 60 -11.02 -9.82 3.68
C SER A 60 -11.75 -8.88 2.72
N ALA A 61 -12.93 -8.37 3.09
CA ALA A 61 -13.71 -7.43 2.28
C ALA A 61 -13.00 -6.09 2.01
N TYR A 62 -12.07 -5.69 2.89
CA TYR A 62 -11.28 -4.48 2.68
C TYR A 62 -10.17 -4.65 1.65
N ALA A 63 -9.70 -5.89 1.42
CA ALA A 63 -8.46 -6.11 0.68
C ALA A 63 -8.66 -6.88 -0.62
N LEU A 64 -9.67 -7.75 -0.68
CA LEU A 64 -9.86 -8.68 -1.77
C LEU A 64 -11.08 -8.32 -2.60
N THR A 65 -10.98 -8.56 -3.90
CA THR A 65 -12.14 -8.66 -4.77
C THR A 65 -12.89 -9.94 -4.41
N LEU A 66 -14.05 -9.81 -3.77
CA LEU A 66 -14.86 -10.95 -3.31
C LEU A 66 -15.85 -11.44 -4.36
N GLU A 67 -16.33 -10.52 -5.21
CA GLU A 67 -17.27 -10.78 -6.29
C GLU A 67 -16.68 -10.27 -7.61
N PRO A 68 -17.01 -10.89 -8.76
CA PRO A 68 -16.51 -10.42 -10.04
C PRO A 68 -16.99 -9.00 -10.37
N ASP A 69 -16.06 -8.12 -10.74
CA ASP A 69 -16.34 -6.82 -11.33
C ASP A 69 -15.72 -6.75 -12.73
N PRO A 70 -16.49 -7.07 -13.79
CA PRO A 70 -16.01 -7.03 -15.15
C PRO A 70 -15.58 -5.64 -15.62
N GLN A 71 -16.17 -4.57 -15.07
CA GLN A 71 -15.87 -3.19 -15.45
C GLN A 71 -14.52 -2.76 -14.89
N GLU A 72 -14.28 -3.01 -13.61
CA GLU A 72 -12.98 -2.72 -12.99
C GLU A 72 -11.89 -3.60 -13.61
N ARG A 73 -12.15 -4.91 -13.80
CA ARG A 73 -11.20 -5.78 -14.51
C ARG A 73 -10.86 -5.25 -15.91
N GLN A 74 -11.85 -4.80 -16.67
CA GLN A 74 -11.62 -4.24 -18.00
C GLN A 74 -10.80 -2.93 -17.94
N ARG A 75 -11.07 -2.09 -16.95
CA ARG A 75 -10.34 -0.83 -16.73
C ARG A 75 -8.85 -1.09 -16.47
N TRP A 76 -8.52 -2.09 -15.65
CA TRP A 76 -7.14 -2.51 -15.41
C TRP A 76 -6.51 -3.20 -16.63
N ALA A 77 -7.26 -4.06 -17.32
CA ALA A 77 -6.79 -4.72 -18.54
C ALA A 77 -6.51 -3.73 -19.69
N ALA A 78 -7.20 -2.58 -19.72
CA ALA A 78 -6.96 -1.55 -20.72
C ALA A 78 -5.55 -0.96 -20.65
N LEU A 79 -4.87 -1.03 -19.50
CA LEU A 79 -3.49 -0.56 -19.32
C LEU A 79 -2.48 -1.25 -20.24
N ALA A 80 -2.77 -2.46 -20.72
CA ALA A 80 -1.97 -3.16 -21.73
C ALA A 80 -1.77 -2.34 -23.03
N HIS A 81 -2.74 -1.48 -23.35
CA HIS A 81 -2.76 -0.65 -24.56
C HIS A 81 -2.07 0.71 -24.36
N CYS A 82 -1.63 1.05 -23.15
CA CYS A 82 -0.87 2.26 -22.93
C CYS A 82 0.49 2.19 -23.67
N PRO A 83 1.07 3.35 -24.07
CA PRO A 83 2.36 3.38 -24.77
C PRO A 83 3.47 2.68 -24.00
N ALA A 84 4.40 2.03 -24.70
CA ALA A 84 5.59 1.47 -24.06
C ALA A 84 6.36 2.54 -23.27
N GLY A 85 6.79 2.20 -22.05
CA GLY A 85 7.46 3.14 -21.13
C GLY A 85 6.54 4.13 -20.40
N SER A 86 5.22 4.06 -20.61
CA SER A 86 4.24 4.82 -19.82
C SER A 86 3.98 4.17 -18.45
N LEU A 87 3.45 4.96 -17.51
CA LEU A 87 3.11 4.50 -16.17
C LEU A 87 2.12 3.30 -16.19
N GLY A 88 1.05 3.42 -16.97
CA GLY A 88 0.02 2.39 -17.10
C GLY A 88 0.56 1.12 -17.75
N ARG A 89 1.38 1.26 -18.80
CA ARG A 89 2.00 0.10 -19.43
C ARG A 89 2.98 -0.59 -18.47
N GLY A 90 3.74 0.19 -17.71
CA GLY A 90 4.59 -0.33 -16.65
C GLY A 90 3.81 -1.15 -15.63
N LEU A 91 2.62 -0.68 -15.20
CA LEU A 91 1.83 -1.38 -14.19
C LEU A 91 1.28 -2.70 -14.74
N TRP A 92 0.81 -2.67 -15.99
CA TRP A 92 0.42 -3.90 -16.69
C TRP A 92 1.57 -4.92 -16.71
N ASP A 93 2.75 -4.51 -17.18
CA ASP A 93 3.91 -5.41 -17.26
C ASP A 93 4.32 -5.92 -15.86
N PHE A 94 4.22 -5.07 -14.82
CA PHE A 94 4.47 -5.43 -13.42
C PHE A 94 3.54 -6.53 -12.91
N TYR A 95 2.23 -6.46 -13.22
CA TYR A 95 1.24 -7.49 -12.90
C TYR A 95 1.53 -8.80 -13.63
N GLN A 96 1.79 -8.73 -14.94
CA GLN A 96 2.08 -9.91 -15.76
C GLN A 96 3.33 -10.66 -15.31
N GLN A 97 4.40 -9.93 -14.96
CA GLN A 97 5.66 -10.54 -14.49
C GLN A 97 5.51 -11.27 -13.14
N ARG A 98 4.57 -10.81 -12.30
CA ARG A 98 4.33 -11.38 -10.96
C ARG A 98 3.18 -12.38 -10.91
N GLY A 99 2.44 -12.54 -12.02
CA GLY A 99 1.26 -13.39 -12.06
C GLY A 99 0.11 -12.89 -11.17
N PHE A 100 0.07 -11.57 -10.91
CA PHE A 100 -1.01 -10.96 -10.15
C PHE A 100 -2.30 -10.97 -10.97
N ARG A 101 -3.42 -11.31 -10.31
CA ARG A 101 -4.75 -11.12 -10.87
C ARG A 101 -5.10 -9.64 -10.84
N LEU A 102 -5.88 -9.19 -11.80
CA LEU A 102 -6.31 -7.80 -11.88
C LEU A 102 -7.43 -7.53 -10.87
N PRO A 103 -7.49 -6.33 -10.29
CA PRO A 103 -8.66 -5.89 -9.54
C PRO A 103 -9.95 -6.08 -10.35
N GLY A 104 -11.00 -6.59 -9.70
CA GLY A 104 -12.23 -7.03 -10.34
C GLY A 104 -12.28 -8.53 -10.67
N GLU A 105 -11.17 -9.26 -10.55
CA GLU A 105 -11.16 -10.73 -10.56
C GLU A 105 -11.29 -11.30 -9.13
N PRO A 106 -12.18 -12.27 -8.86
CA PRO A 106 -12.30 -12.86 -7.53
C PRO A 106 -10.97 -13.39 -6.98
N GLY A 107 -10.66 -13.01 -5.75
CA GLY A 107 -9.41 -13.34 -5.06
C GLY A 107 -8.20 -12.46 -5.44
N ALA A 108 -8.34 -11.51 -6.36
CA ALA A 108 -7.36 -10.45 -6.56
C ALA A 108 -7.40 -9.43 -5.41
N GLY A 109 -6.35 -8.62 -5.25
CA GLY A 109 -6.47 -7.37 -4.49
C GLY A 109 -7.59 -6.50 -5.08
N ASN A 110 -8.40 -5.86 -4.23
CA ASN A 110 -9.38 -4.88 -4.72
C ASN A 110 -8.68 -3.58 -5.19
N ALA A 111 -9.43 -2.70 -5.84
CA ALA A 111 -8.88 -1.46 -6.38
C ALA A 111 -8.30 -0.52 -5.30
N ALA A 112 -8.87 -0.54 -4.09
CA ALA A 112 -8.39 0.27 -2.96
C ALA A 112 -7.01 -0.21 -2.45
N LEU A 113 -6.83 -1.52 -2.31
CA LEU A 113 -5.53 -2.11 -2.01
C LEU A 113 -4.55 -1.84 -3.16
N ALA A 114 -4.93 -2.16 -4.40
CA ALA A 114 -4.07 -2.04 -5.57
C ALA A 114 -3.65 -0.58 -5.89
N HIS A 115 -4.24 0.41 -5.22
CA HIS A 115 -3.83 1.81 -5.33
C HIS A 115 -2.33 2.01 -5.04
N HIS A 116 -1.78 1.32 -4.03
CA HIS A 116 -0.35 1.46 -3.70
C HIS A 116 0.59 0.83 -4.74
N ASP A 117 0.10 -0.07 -5.60
CA ASP A 117 0.90 -0.67 -6.67
C ASP A 117 1.39 0.39 -7.66
N TRP A 118 0.63 1.46 -7.87
CA TRP A 118 1.10 2.60 -8.66
C TRP A 118 2.30 3.30 -8.01
N VAL A 119 2.33 3.35 -6.68
CA VAL A 119 3.41 3.98 -5.91
C VAL A 119 4.69 3.16 -6.01
N HIS A 120 4.61 1.82 -6.02
CA HIS A 120 5.77 0.97 -6.31
C HIS A 120 6.47 1.39 -7.61
N LEU A 121 5.69 1.63 -8.67
CA LEU A 121 6.24 2.04 -9.96
C LEU A 121 6.83 3.43 -9.93
N VAL A 122 6.08 4.41 -9.43
CA VAL A 122 6.52 5.80 -9.40
C VAL A 122 7.76 5.96 -8.51
N ALA A 123 7.73 5.40 -7.30
CA ALA A 123 8.85 5.47 -6.37
C ALA A 123 9.99 4.49 -6.71
N GLY A 124 9.76 3.47 -7.53
CA GLY A 124 10.78 2.51 -7.94
C GLY A 124 11.15 1.50 -6.86
N TYR A 125 10.15 1.02 -6.10
CA TYR A 125 10.30 -0.04 -5.11
C TYR A 125 9.70 -1.34 -5.64
N ASP A 126 10.40 -2.46 -5.44
CA ASP A 126 9.86 -3.78 -5.77
C ASP A 126 8.84 -4.24 -4.72
N THR A 127 8.37 -5.48 -4.84
CA THR A 127 7.39 -6.13 -3.93
C THR A 127 8.06 -7.21 -3.09
N THR A 128 9.38 -7.13 -2.89
CA THR A 128 10.06 -7.96 -1.89
C THR A 128 9.68 -7.45 -0.50
N PRO A 129 9.89 -8.24 0.57
CA PRO A 129 9.61 -7.78 1.93
C PRO A 129 10.25 -6.43 2.28
N ILE A 130 11.48 -6.15 1.81
CA ILE A 130 12.09 -4.83 1.99
C ILE A 130 11.46 -3.77 1.08
N GLY A 131 11.10 -4.10 -0.17
CA GLY A 131 10.39 -3.19 -1.08
C GLY A 131 9.03 -2.72 -0.53
N GLU A 132 8.30 -3.60 0.15
CA GLU A 132 7.05 -3.29 0.84
C GLU A 132 7.25 -2.35 2.04
N LEU A 133 8.36 -2.51 2.78
CA LEU A 133 8.74 -1.56 3.82
C LEU A 133 9.15 -0.20 3.22
N GLU A 134 9.87 -0.20 2.10
CA GLU A 134 10.28 1.02 1.41
C GLU A 134 9.08 1.81 0.88
N VAL A 135 8.14 1.18 0.16
CA VAL A 135 6.98 1.88 -0.41
C VAL A 135 6.08 2.46 0.67
N THR A 136 5.85 1.71 1.76
CA THR A 136 4.96 2.16 2.83
C THR A 136 5.61 3.24 3.69
N ALA A 137 6.92 3.16 3.92
CA ALA A 137 7.68 4.24 4.56
C ALA A 137 7.71 5.52 3.72
N PHE A 138 7.88 5.38 2.41
CA PHE A 138 7.80 6.50 1.47
C PHE A 138 6.40 7.15 1.53
N MET A 139 5.33 6.35 1.46
CA MET A 139 3.94 6.83 1.57
C MET A 139 3.68 7.53 2.90
N ALA A 140 4.13 6.97 4.03
CA ALA A 140 3.96 7.58 5.35
C ALA A 140 4.70 8.92 5.48
N ALA A 141 5.82 9.11 4.77
CA ALA A 141 6.58 10.36 4.79
C ALA A 141 6.06 11.40 3.78
N ALA A 142 5.45 10.97 2.66
CA ALA A 142 4.97 11.84 1.59
C ALA A 142 3.48 12.21 1.70
N SER A 143 2.65 11.34 2.29
CA SER A 143 1.21 11.48 2.30
C SER A 143 0.68 12.09 3.60
N ARG A 144 -0.41 12.84 3.48
CA ARG A 144 -1.22 13.32 4.61
C ARG A 144 -2.45 12.45 4.86
N ALA A 145 -2.62 11.34 4.15
CA ALA A 145 -3.70 10.40 4.41
C ALA A 145 -3.61 9.90 5.86
N PRO A 146 -4.69 9.99 6.66
CA PRO A 146 -4.66 9.56 8.06
C PRO A 146 -4.24 8.09 8.25
N GLY A 147 -4.46 7.25 7.24
CA GLY A 147 -4.03 5.85 7.23
C GLY A 147 -2.55 5.61 6.87
N ALA A 148 -1.81 6.58 6.33
CA ALA A 148 -0.48 6.33 5.76
C ALA A 148 0.55 5.83 6.80
N MET A 149 0.62 6.47 7.97
CA MET A 149 1.51 6.05 9.06
C MET A 149 1.12 4.67 9.62
N LEU A 150 -0.19 4.43 9.80
CA LEU A 150 -0.72 3.12 10.20
C LEU A 150 -0.33 2.04 9.18
N GLY A 151 -0.39 2.37 7.90
CA GLY A 151 0.05 1.55 6.78
C GLY A 151 1.49 1.07 6.92
N PHE A 152 2.42 2.00 7.17
CA PHE A 152 3.83 1.67 7.39
C PHE A 152 4.05 0.79 8.62
N LEU A 153 3.45 1.12 9.77
CA LEU A 153 3.59 0.28 10.95
C LEU A 153 2.95 -1.11 10.76
N GLY A 154 1.88 -1.19 9.98
CA GLY A 154 1.29 -2.46 9.57
C GLY A 154 2.22 -3.28 8.70
N ALA A 155 2.91 -2.67 7.72
CA ALA A 155 3.92 -3.34 6.92
C ALA A 155 5.08 -3.87 7.78
N VAL A 156 5.61 -3.09 8.73
CA VAL A 156 6.60 -3.59 9.70
C VAL A 156 6.04 -4.76 10.52
N SER A 157 4.77 -4.68 10.91
CA SER A 157 4.11 -5.74 11.67
C SER A 157 3.90 -7.03 10.86
N ILE A 158 3.71 -6.92 9.53
CA ILE A 158 3.48 -8.03 8.61
C ILE A 158 4.77 -8.62 8.06
N TYR A 159 5.76 -7.81 7.68
CA TYR A 159 6.95 -8.28 6.95
C TYR A 159 8.18 -8.49 7.86
N GLU A 160 8.27 -7.75 8.98
CA GLU A 160 9.47 -7.79 9.83
C GLU A 160 9.24 -8.58 11.13
N THR A 161 8.12 -8.37 11.82
CA THR A 161 7.91 -8.89 13.19
C THR A 161 6.94 -10.07 13.28
N GLY A 162 6.07 -10.23 12.28
CA GLY A 162 4.99 -11.23 12.29
C GLY A 162 3.91 -11.02 13.35
N LEU A 163 3.82 -9.81 13.91
CA LEU A 163 2.80 -9.46 14.89
C LEU A 163 1.40 -9.33 14.25
N LEU A 164 1.34 -8.99 12.96
CA LEU A 164 0.10 -8.97 12.16
C LEU A 164 0.12 -10.07 11.10
N GLN A 165 -1.05 -10.69 10.90
CA GLN A 165 -1.29 -11.58 9.76
C GLN A 165 -1.96 -10.80 8.63
N SER A 166 -1.40 -10.93 7.43
CA SER A 166 -1.99 -10.37 6.20
C SER A 166 -3.19 -11.22 5.76
N VAL A 167 -4.25 -10.58 5.26
CA VAL A 167 -5.36 -11.29 4.61
C VAL A 167 -5.04 -11.66 3.15
N VAL A 168 -3.94 -11.13 2.61
CA VAL A 168 -3.52 -11.29 1.21
C VAL A 168 -2.37 -12.29 1.09
N LEU A 169 -1.42 -12.24 2.02
CA LEU A 169 -0.19 -13.06 1.98
C LEU A 169 -0.14 -14.02 3.16
N GLN A 170 0.17 -15.29 2.86
CA GLN A 170 0.69 -16.23 3.85
C GLN A 170 2.19 -16.36 3.61
N GLN A 171 3.02 -15.76 4.47
CA GLN A 171 4.47 -15.73 4.26
C GLN A 171 5.27 -15.84 5.56
N ALA A 172 6.55 -16.18 5.41
CA ALA A 172 7.55 -16.08 6.46
C ALA A 172 7.92 -14.62 6.75
N TYR A 173 8.46 -14.38 7.94
CA TYR A 173 8.93 -13.07 8.40
C TYR A 173 10.46 -13.05 8.29
N PRO A 174 11.02 -12.62 7.14
CA PRO A 174 12.45 -12.77 6.85
C PRO A 174 13.38 -11.90 7.70
N GLN A 175 12.83 -10.99 8.52
CA GLN A 175 13.61 -10.05 9.35
C GLN A 175 14.64 -9.27 8.52
N THR A 176 14.20 -8.74 7.38
CA THR A 176 15.07 -8.06 6.41
C THR A 176 15.86 -6.91 7.00
N LEU A 177 15.38 -6.29 8.08
CA LEU A 177 16.06 -5.16 8.72
C LEU A 177 17.21 -5.58 9.64
N GLU A 178 17.52 -6.87 9.80
CA GLU A 178 18.78 -7.33 10.39
C GLU A 178 20.00 -6.91 9.53
N ASP A 179 19.82 -6.80 8.22
CA ASP A 179 20.81 -6.31 7.28
C ASP A 179 20.96 -4.78 7.36
N PRO A 180 22.17 -4.24 7.65
CA PRO A 180 22.44 -2.80 7.59
C PRO A 180 22.05 -2.13 6.26
N VAL A 181 22.23 -2.81 5.13
CA VAL A 181 21.91 -2.27 3.80
C VAL A 181 20.41 -2.01 3.68
N ASN A 182 19.58 -2.93 4.16
CA ASN A 182 18.13 -2.76 4.16
C ASN A 182 17.67 -1.65 5.10
N ARG A 183 18.37 -1.41 6.21
CA ARG A 183 18.10 -0.24 7.07
C ARG A 183 18.41 1.07 6.35
N GLU A 184 19.51 1.13 5.60
CA GLU A 184 19.85 2.31 4.79
C GLU A 184 18.82 2.56 3.69
N ARG A 185 18.39 1.51 2.99
CA ARG A 185 17.28 1.54 2.02
C ARG A 185 16.00 2.15 2.61
N LEU A 186 15.58 1.67 3.78
CA LEU A 186 14.40 2.19 4.48
C LEU A 186 14.56 3.67 4.85
N VAL A 187 15.73 4.08 5.37
CA VAL A 187 16.03 5.48 5.66
C VAL A 187 15.98 6.35 4.40
N GLN A 188 16.49 5.85 3.27
CA GLN A 188 16.39 6.56 2.00
C GLN A 188 14.95 6.69 1.52
N ALA A 189 14.11 5.68 1.73
CA ALA A 189 12.69 5.76 1.39
C ALA A 189 11.95 6.87 2.14
N ILE A 190 12.19 6.97 3.46
CA ILE A 190 11.66 8.06 4.29
C ILE A 190 12.14 9.43 3.77
N ARG A 191 13.45 9.55 3.48
CA ARG A 191 14.04 10.80 2.96
C ARG A 191 13.49 11.19 1.60
N ARG A 192 13.23 10.23 0.71
CA ARG A 192 12.60 10.46 -0.60
C ARG A 192 11.15 10.90 -0.42
N GLY A 193 10.41 10.26 0.47
CA GLY A 193 9.02 10.62 0.77
C GLY A 193 8.89 12.07 1.26
N HIS A 194 9.72 12.49 2.22
CA HIS A 194 9.72 13.87 2.71
C HIS A 194 10.07 14.94 1.65
N ARG A 195 10.77 14.56 0.58
CA ARG A 195 11.13 15.46 -0.53
C ARG A 195 10.13 15.41 -1.68
N CYS A 196 9.25 14.41 -1.71
CA CYS A 196 8.23 14.27 -2.72
C CYS A 196 7.21 15.42 -2.57
N PRO A 197 7.04 16.30 -3.58
CA PRO A 197 6.10 17.41 -3.52
C PRO A 197 4.66 16.97 -3.79
N VAL A 198 4.45 15.71 -4.22
CA VAL A 198 3.15 15.14 -4.55
C VAL A 198 2.77 14.12 -3.49
N ASP A 199 1.54 14.22 -2.97
CA ASP A 199 0.96 13.20 -2.12
C ASP A 199 0.60 11.96 -2.97
N PRO A 200 1.23 10.79 -2.72
CA PRO A 200 1.03 9.61 -3.56
C PRO A 200 -0.34 8.95 -3.36
N LEU A 201 -1.06 9.26 -2.28
CA LEU A 201 -2.35 8.62 -1.97
C LEU A 201 -3.53 9.56 -2.16
N LEU A 202 -3.31 10.87 -2.05
CA LEU A 202 -4.38 11.86 -2.11
C LEU A 202 -4.29 12.73 -3.35
N GLY A 203 -5.42 12.87 -4.06
CA GLY A 203 -5.56 13.84 -5.15
C GLY A 203 -4.90 13.43 -6.47
N VAL A 204 -4.37 12.21 -6.57
CA VAL A 204 -3.78 11.66 -7.81
C VAL A 204 -4.77 10.68 -8.45
N ASP A 205 -5.14 10.95 -9.71
CA ASP A 205 -5.86 9.99 -10.55
C ASP A 205 -4.84 9.28 -11.47
N TYR A 206 -4.36 8.13 -11.02
CA TYR A 206 -3.34 7.37 -11.74
C TYR A 206 -3.80 6.90 -13.12
N PHE A 207 -5.09 6.63 -13.30
CA PHE A 207 -5.62 6.25 -14.62
C PHE A 207 -5.56 7.41 -15.62
N ARG A 208 -5.68 8.66 -15.17
CA ARG A 208 -5.42 9.84 -16.02
C ARG A 208 -3.95 10.00 -16.37
N LEU A 209 -3.05 9.54 -15.52
CA LEU A 209 -1.59 9.55 -15.76
C LEU A 209 -1.10 8.31 -16.53
N ALA A 210 -1.95 7.31 -16.76
CA ALA A 210 -1.55 6.00 -17.27
C ALA A 210 -0.79 6.05 -18.60
N ALA A 211 -1.14 6.97 -19.51
CA ALA A 211 -0.47 7.12 -20.79
C ALA A 211 0.80 8.00 -20.74
N VAL A 212 1.08 8.66 -19.61
CA VAL A 212 2.24 9.53 -19.44
C VAL A 212 3.51 8.67 -19.28
N PRO A 213 4.65 9.02 -19.91
CA PRO A 213 5.92 8.34 -19.68
C PRO A 213 6.28 8.27 -18.20
N LEU A 214 6.66 7.10 -17.69
CA LEU A 214 6.97 6.89 -16.27
C LEU A 214 8.05 7.85 -15.78
N GLU A 215 9.11 8.04 -16.58
CA GLU A 215 10.19 8.98 -16.26
C GLU A 215 9.72 10.44 -16.19
N ALA A 216 8.71 10.82 -16.99
CA ALA A 216 8.13 12.16 -16.89
C ALA A 216 7.29 12.33 -15.62
N VAL A 217 6.56 11.29 -15.18
CA VAL A 217 5.85 11.28 -13.89
C VAL A 217 6.84 11.41 -12.74
N ARG A 218 7.91 10.61 -12.75
CA ARG A 218 8.98 10.65 -11.73
C ARG A 218 9.63 12.04 -11.65
N ALA A 219 10.01 12.60 -12.80
CA ALA A 219 10.58 13.95 -12.86
C ALA A 219 9.63 15.01 -12.29
N ALA A 220 8.33 14.94 -12.62
CA ALA A 220 7.33 15.86 -12.09
C ALA A 220 7.14 15.73 -10.56
N TRP A 221 7.43 14.56 -10.00
CA TRP A 221 7.36 14.27 -8.57
C TRP A 221 8.71 14.50 -7.87
N GLY A 222 9.72 15.04 -8.56
CA GLY A 222 11.05 15.25 -8.00
C GLY A 222 11.73 13.95 -7.58
N LEU A 223 11.35 12.82 -8.20
CA LEU A 223 11.90 11.51 -7.94
C LEU A 223 12.94 11.19 -9.01
N GLU A 224 14.16 10.91 -8.57
CA GLU A 224 15.18 10.30 -9.42
C GLU A 224 14.82 8.82 -9.66
N ALA A 225 15.25 8.28 -10.81
CA ALA A 225 15.19 6.85 -11.05
C ALA A 225 15.89 6.13 -9.88
N ALA A 226 15.21 5.15 -9.27
CA ALA A 226 15.82 4.33 -8.23
C ALA A 226 17.09 3.69 -8.82
N GLU A 227 18.23 3.85 -8.16
CA GLU A 227 19.43 3.13 -8.57
C GLU A 227 19.11 1.63 -8.60
N PRO A 228 19.48 0.91 -9.66
CA PRO A 228 19.23 -0.53 -9.73
C PRO A 228 19.87 -1.18 -8.50
N SER A 229 19.05 -1.90 -7.72
CA SER A 229 19.56 -2.71 -6.61
C SER A 229 20.63 -3.66 -7.16
N ALA A 230 21.82 -3.60 -6.56
CA ALA A 230 22.95 -4.45 -6.89
C ALA A 230 22.70 -5.93 -6.54
#